data_AF-A0A4R0KUX9-F1
#
_entry.id   AF-A0A4R0KUX9-F1
#
_cell.length_a   1.000
_cell.length_b   1.000
_cell.length_c   1.000
_cell.angle_alpha   90.00
_cell.angle_beta   90.00
_cell.angle_gamma   90.00
#
_symmetry.space_group_name_H-M   'P 1'
#
loop_
_entity.id
_entity.type
_entity.pdbx_description
1 polymer ?
#
loop_
_entity_poly.entity_id
_entity_poly.type
_entity_poly.pdbx_seq_one_letter_code
_entity_poly.pdbx_strand_id
1 'polypeptide(L)'
;MVSGIRTSEPAGGSTPRRALEDRQGTGTRPDKGSDAGRQTGSPGGQGGGSPREGFKQDPSANETEIDPRAQAIIRRLPVREENTGKTRGLWFGRDGSESPLVSGYDRYQEMADRYADERLGLGPLAKATHVEIKFAMFMRERGLRDETIYLNNDPCKGPASCRRWLGSFLPPGAKLTIHWPDGGPETFDGKS
;
A
#
# COMPACT_ATOMS: atom_id res chain seq x y z
N MET A 1 -52.54 -9.84 26.56
CA MET A 1 -53.42 -9.72 25.38
C MET A 1 -52.70 -8.81 24.38
N VAL A 2 -51.94 -9.42 23.47
CA VAL A 2 -52.05 -9.39 21.99
C VAL A 2 -51.87 -8.00 21.33
N SER A 3 -50.73 -7.83 20.63
CA SER A 3 -50.57 -7.37 19.22
C SER A 3 -49.20 -6.71 19.07
N GLY A 4 -48.24 -7.12 18.23
CA GLY A 4 -48.30 -8.01 17.07
C GLY A 4 -48.52 -7.21 15.78
N ILE A 5 -47.46 -6.64 15.19
CA ILE A 5 -47.46 -6.29 13.76
C ILE A 5 -46.07 -6.53 13.17
N ARG A 6 -46.06 -7.41 12.17
CA ARG A 6 -44.94 -7.79 11.32
C ARG A 6 -44.92 -6.84 10.12
N THR A 7 -43.76 -6.31 9.77
CA THR A 7 -43.55 -5.66 8.46
C THR A 7 -42.68 -6.58 7.61
N SER A 8 -43.26 -7.03 6.51
CA SER A 8 -42.62 -7.82 5.46
C SER A 8 -41.99 -6.87 4.45
N GLU A 9 -40.78 -7.15 3.96
CA GLU A 9 -40.27 -6.59 2.71
C GLU A 9 -39.96 -7.72 1.71
N PRO A 10 -40.26 -7.52 0.41
CA PRO A 10 -40.29 -8.57 -0.59
C PRO A 10 -38.94 -8.84 -1.25
N ALA A 11 -38.77 -10.11 -1.63
CA ALA A 11 -37.74 -10.57 -2.54
C ALA A 11 -38.09 -10.24 -4.01
N GLY A 12 -37.11 -9.74 -4.75
CA GLY A 12 -37.06 -9.72 -6.21
C GLY A 12 -35.60 -9.45 -6.60
N GLY A 13 -34.87 -10.29 -7.33
CA GLY A 13 -35.27 -11.23 -8.36
C GLY A 13 -35.01 -10.59 -9.73
N SER A 14 -33.77 -10.68 -10.24
CA SER A 14 -33.45 -10.40 -11.65
C SER A 14 -32.11 -11.04 -12.05
N THR A 15 -32.20 -12.09 -12.85
CA THR A 15 -31.19 -12.52 -13.84
C THR A 15 -31.73 -12.11 -15.25
N PRO A 16 -31.07 -12.34 -16.40
CA PRO A 16 -29.72 -12.87 -16.66
C PRO A 16 -28.90 -12.07 -17.71
N ARG A 17 -27.64 -12.52 -17.85
CA ARG A 17 -26.77 -12.62 -19.03
C ARG A 17 -27.11 -11.81 -20.28
N ARG A 18 -26.14 -11.00 -20.72
CA ARG A 18 -25.98 -10.63 -22.12
C ARG A 18 -24.66 -11.19 -22.65
N ALA A 19 -24.78 -12.03 -23.66
CA ALA A 19 -23.70 -12.44 -24.54
C ALA A 19 -23.19 -11.23 -25.32
N LEU A 20 -21.87 -11.16 -25.52
CA LEU A 20 -21.29 -10.41 -26.62
C LEU A 20 -20.08 -11.19 -27.13
N GLU A 21 -20.31 -11.86 -28.27
CA GLU A 21 -19.28 -12.23 -29.22
C GLU A 21 -18.76 -10.96 -29.90
N ASP A 22 -17.44 -10.82 -30.06
CA ASP A 22 -16.79 -10.18 -31.21
C ASP A 22 -15.28 -10.50 -31.11
N ARG A 23 -14.76 -11.38 -31.96
CA ARG A 23 -14.06 -11.06 -33.22
C ARG A 23 -12.88 -10.09 -33.05
N GLN A 24 -11.67 -10.63 -33.27
CA GLN A 24 -10.52 -10.08 -34.00
C GLN A 24 -9.31 -10.97 -33.63
N GLY A 25 -8.46 -11.46 -34.51
CA GLY A 25 -8.03 -10.97 -35.82
C GLY A 25 -6.52 -11.24 -35.85
N THR A 26 -6.10 -12.12 -36.75
CA THR A 26 -4.76 -12.66 -36.93
C THR A 26 -3.85 -11.73 -37.77
N GLY A 27 -2.54 -11.79 -37.54
CA GLY A 27 -1.47 -11.27 -38.42
C GLY A 27 -1.13 -9.78 -38.21
N THR A 28 0.11 -9.29 -38.32
CA THR A 28 1.29 -9.77 -39.04
C THR A 28 2.55 -9.06 -38.51
N ARG A 29 3.70 -9.76 -38.57
CA ARG A 29 5.08 -9.28 -38.36
C ARG A 29 5.47 -8.10 -39.27
N PRO A 30 6.51 -7.36 -38.88
CA PRO A 30 7.60 -7.08 -39.83
C PRO A 30 8.98 -7.50 -39.30
N ASP A 31 9.76 -8.09 -40.20
CA ASP A 31 11.15 -8.50 -40.05
C ASP A 31 12.04 -7.55 -40.91
N LYS A 32 13.21 -7.20 -40.36
CA LYS A 32 14.51 -6.92 -41.03
C LYS A 32 14.84 -5.64 -41.81
N GLY A 33 16.09 -5.23 -41.55
CA GLY A 33 17.00 -4.40 -42.37
C GLY A 33 17.79 -3.44 -41.47
N SER A 34 18.97 -3.73 -40.91
CA SER A 34 20.32 -3.96 -41.50
C SER A 34 20.87 -2.75 -42.27
N ASP A 35 21.82 -2.00 -41.66
CA ASP A 35 23.10 -1.52 -42.23
C ASP A 35 23.84 -0.69 -41.14
N ALA A 36 24.97 -1.13 -40.58
CA ALA A 36 26.35 -0.92 -41.03
C ALA A 36 26.80 0.56 -41.09
N GLY A 37 27.77 0.91 -40.25
CA GLY A 37 28.39 2.24 -40.22
C GLY A 37 29.46 2.35 -39.13
N ARG A 38 30.70 2.05 -39.50
CA ARG A 38 31.90 1.93 -38.68
C ARG A 38 32.72 3.25 -38.71
N GLN A 39 33.47 3.51 -37.63
CA GLN A 39 34.64 4.44 -37.51
C GLN A 39 34.33 5.95 -37.53
N THR A 40 35.02 6.87 -36.85
CA THR A 40 36.30 6.96 -36.11
C THR A 40 36.33 8.34 -35.46
N GLY A 41 36.97 8.53 -34.29
CA GLY A 41 37.41 9.87 -33.86
C GLY A 41 37.48 10.11 -32.35
N SER A 42 38.62 9.78 -31.74
CA SER A 42 39.21 10.55 -30.62
C SER A 42 40.39 11.34 -31.23
N PRO A 43 40.87 12.49 -30.69
CA PRO A 43 41.02 12.80 -29.26
C PRO A 43 40.87 14.28 -28.82
N GLY A 44 40.90 14.51 -27.50
CA GLY A 44 41.61 15.65 -26.90
C GLY A 44 40.80 16.89 -26.51
N GLY A 45 40.67 17.12 -25.20
CA GLY A 45 40.22 18.40 -24.63
C GLY A 45 40.42 18.45 -23.12
N GLN A 46 41.59 18.91 -22.69
CA GLN A 46 41.92 19.24 -21.29
C GLN A 46 41.25 20.56 -20.89
N GLY A 47 40.68 20.59 -19.68
CA GLY A 47 40.23 21.77 -18.95
C GLY A 47 39.44 21.26 -17.74
N GLY A 48 39.92 21.33 -16.50
CA GLY A 48 40.42 22.54 -15.85
C GLY A 48 39.26 23.16 -15.08
N GLY A 49 38.98 22.68 -13.87
CA GLY A 49 37.95 23.24 -13.01
C GLY A 49 37.52 22.33 -11.87
N SER A 50 38.26 22.31 -10.77
CA SER A 50 37.63 22.09 -9.46
C SER A 50 36.63 23.23 -9.23
N PRO A 51 35.44 22.94 -8.71
CA PRO A 51 35.27 23.17 -7.28
C PRO A 51 34.29 22.22 -6.56
N ARG A 52 34.55 22.09 -5.26
CA ARG A 52 33.60 21.90 -4.14
C ARG A 52 33.08 20.49 -3.84
N GLU A 53 33.46 20.08 -2.63
CA GLU A 53 32.58 19.64 -1.55
C GLU A 53 31.32 18.86 -1.91
N GLY A 54 31.21 17.69 -1.27
CA GLY A 54 29.94 17.00 -1.10
C GLY A 54 29.78 15.83 -2.05
N PHE A 55 30.66 14.84 -1.96
CA PHE A 55 30.19 13.48 -2.17
C PHE A 55 29.19 13.17 -1.07
N LYS A 56 27.92 13.45 -1.41
CA LYS A 56 26.73 12.94 -0.77
C LYS A 56 27.01 11.47 -0.48
N GLN A 57 27.07 11.14 0.81
CA GLN A 57 26.96 9.75 1.22
C GLN A 57 25.66 9.25 0.60
N ASP A 58 25.77 8.34 -0.36
CA ASP A 58 24.66 7.49 -0.74
C ASP A 58 24.13 6.85 0.55
N PRO A 59 22.86 7.02 0.93
CA PRO A 59 22.28 6.24 2.02
C PRO A 59 22.11 4.82 1.49
N SER A 60 23.21 4.07 1.53
CA SER A 60 23.26 2.64 1.36
C SER A 60 22.32 2.01 2.38
N ALA A 61 21.25 1.39 1.88
CA ALA A 61 20.38 0.51 2.62
C ALA A 61 21.20 -0.58 3.34
N ASN A 62 21.34 -0.46 4.66
CA ASN A 62 21.44 -1.58 5.62
C ASN A 62 21.88 -1.04 6.99
N GLU A 63 20.92 -0.66 7.82
CA GLU A 63 20.61 -1.30 9.10
C GLU A 63 19.26 -0.73 9.53
N THR A 64 18.36 -1.55 10.07
CA THR A 64 17.08 -1.08 10.59
C THR A 64 17.36 -0.28 11.87
N GLU A 65 17.84 0.95 11.73
CA GLU A 65 18.08 1.83 12.86
C GLU A 65 16.71 2.22 13.43
N ILE A 66 16.40 1.61 14.57
CA ILE A 66 15.16 1.85 15.28
C ILE A 66 15.14 3.32 15.72
N ASP A 67 14.24 4.11 15.13
CA ASP A 67 14.06 5.52 15.49
C ASP A 67 13.60 5.66 16.96
N PRO A 68 14.40 6.31 17.84
CA PRO A 68 14.05 6.48 19.25
C PRO A 68 12.73 7.24 19.46
N ARG A 69 12.40 8.18 18.57
CA ARG A 69 11.13 8.92 18.62
C ARG A 69 9.97 8.00 18.29
N ALA A 70 10.10 7.18 17.26
CA ALA A 70 9.09 6.19 16.91
C ALA A 70 8.85 5.21 18.06
N GLN A 71 9.90 4.74 18.72
CA GLN A 71 9.79 3.87 19.90
C GLN A 71 9.09 4.54 21.07
N ALA A 72 9.38 5.83 21.32
CA ALA A 72 8.68 6.58 22.36
C ALA A 72 7.17 6.73 22.08
N ILE A 73 6.75 6.76 20.82
CA ILE A 73 5.34 6.77 20.42
C ILE A 73 4.74 5.37 20.61
N ILE A 74 5.41 4.33 20.11
CA ILE A 74 4.95 2.94 20.18
C ILE A 74 4.75 2.49 21.64
N ARG A 75 5.63 2.91 22.56
CA ARG A 75 5.49 2.63 24.00
C ARG A 75 4.24 3.22 24.65
N ARG A 76 3.57 4.19 24.02
CA ARG A 76 2.27 4.73 24.48
C ARG A 76 1.10 3.84 24.07
N LEU A 77 1.29 2.98 23.07
CA LEU A 77 0.26 2.06 22.62
C LEU A 77 0.10 0.93 23.64
N PRO A 78 -1.13 0.40 23.81
CA PRO A 78 -1.34 -0.78 24.65
C PRO A 78 -0.48 -1.95 24.17
N VAL A 79 0.12 -2.67 25.12
CA VAL A 79 0.80 -3.94 24.82
C VAL A 79 -0.24 -4.89 24.23
N ARG A 80 0.11 -5.49 23.10
CA ARG A 80 -0.74 -6.47 22.44
C ARG A 80 -0.61 -7.80 23.16
N GLU A 81 -1.73 -8.37 23.60
CA GLU A 81 -1.78 -9.78 23.97
C GLU A 81 -1.50 -10.67 22.75
N GLU A 82 -0.54 -11.58 22.87
CA GLU A 82 -0.14 -12.45 21.77
C GLU A 82 -1.34 -13.20 21.18
N ASN A 83 -1.44 -13.19 19.85
CA ASN A 83 -2.44 -13.92 19.05
C ASN A 83 -3.93 -13.53 19.22
N THR A 84 -4.33 -12.86 20.32
CA THR A 84 -5.74 -12.47 20.58
C THR A 84 -5.95 -10.96 20.59
N GLY A 85 -4.90 -10.18 20.90
CA GLY A 85 -4.98 -8.73 20.97
C GLY A 85 -5.24 -8.07 19.61
N LYS A 86 -5.86 -6.89 19.62
CA LYS A 86 -5.97 -6.06 18.40
C LYS A 86 -4.66 -5.35 18.10
N THR A 87 -4.32 -5.20 16.83
CA THR A 87 -3.30 -4.24 16.41
C THR A 87 -3.88 -2.86 16.65
N ARG A 88 -3.13 -2.03 17.36
CA ARG A 88 -3.40 -0.62 17.58
C ARG A 88 -2.25 0.19 17.01
N GLY A 89 -2.56 1.41 16.61
CA GLY A 89 -1.56 2.33 16.11
C GLY A 89 -1.97 3.78 16.26
N LEU A 90 -1.06 4.65 15.85
CA LEU A 90 -1.27 6.09 15.77
C LEU A 90 -0.83 6.60 14.40
N TRP A 91 -1.61 7.55 13.91
CA TRP A 91 -1.25 8.40 12.79
C TRP A 91 -1.32 9.86 13.26
N PHE A 92 -0.37 10.66 12.80
CA PHE A 92 -0.36 12.09 13.04
C PHE A 92 -0.64 12.81 11.72
N GLY A 93 -1.74 13.54 11.65
CA GLY A 93 -2.07 14.39 10.52
C GLY A 93 -1.07 15.53 10.38
N ARG A 94 -1.06 16.17 9.19
CA ARG A 94 -0.17 17.32 8.92
C ARG A 94 -0.46 18.54 9.80
N ASP A 95 -1.67 18.63 10.31
CA ASP A 95 -2.12 19.63 11.28
C ASP A 95 -1.69 19.31 12.72
N GLY A 96 -0.98 18.20 12.93
CA GLY A 96 -0.59 17.71 14.25
C GLY A 96 -1.70 16.94 14.98
N SER A 97 -2.85 16.71 14.33
CA SER A 97 -3.92 15.91 14.93
C SER A 97 -3.48 14.45 15.11
N GLU A 98 -3.74 13.90 16.29
CA GLU A 98 -3.50 12.49 16.58
C GLU A 98 -4.76 11.68 16.32
N SER A 99 -4.63 10.62 15.53
CA SER A 99 -5.72 9.72 15.18
C SER A 99 -5.38 8.28 15.56
N PRO A 100 -6.19 7.62 16.41
CA PRO A 100 -5.98 6.22 16.75
C PRO A 100 -6.34 5.31 15.58
N LEU A 101 -5.55 4.27 15.38
CA LEU A 101 -5.76 3.22 14.41
C LEU A 101 -6.02 1.89 15.12
N VAL A 102 -7.00 1.11 14.65
CA VAL A 102 -7.34 -0.18 15.27
C VAL A 102 -7.67 -1.21 14.19
N SER A 103 -7.10 -2.40 14.30
CA SER A 103 -7.45 -3.55 13.44
C SER A 103 -8.87 -4.06 13.72
N GLY A 104 -9.49 -4.66 12.71
CA GLY A 104 -10.85 -5.19 12.77
C GLY A 104 -11.75 -4.56 11.72
N TYR A 105 -13.04 -4.87 11.84
CA TYR A 105 -14.08 -4.49 10.90
C TYR A 105 -14.49 -3.02 11.08
N ASP A 106 -14.47 -2.28 9.97
CA ASP A 106 -15.03 -0.94 9.84
C ASP A 106 -15.20 -0.60 8.34
N ARG A 107 -15.60 0.63 8.05
CA ARG A 107 -15.80 1.12 6.68
C ARG A 107 -14.56 1.02 5.78
N TYR A 108 -13.35 1.14 6.31
CA TYR A 108 -12.13 1.06 5.50
C TYR A 108 -11.78 -0.39 5.18
N GLN A 109 -12.12 -1.32 6.07
CA GLN A 109 -12.07 -2.74 5.78
C GLN A 109 -13.06 -3.11 4.67
N GLU A 110 -14.30 -2.63 4.74
CA GLU A 110 -15.30 -2.85 3.68
C GLU A 110 -14.85 -2.26 2.33
N MET A 111 -14.26 -1.06 2.35
CA MET A 111 -13.70 -0.44 1.15
C MET A 111 -12.53 -1.25 0.59
N ALA A 112 -11.69 -1.83 1.45
CA ALA A 112 -10.61 -2.71 1.02
C ALA A 112 -11.13 -4.00 0.39
N ASP A 113 -12.14 -4.65 0.96
CA ASP A 113 -12.76 -5.84 0.37
C ASP A 113 -13.36 -5.53 -1.01
N ARG A 114 -14.10 -4.43 -1.13
CA ARG A 114 -14.66 -3.99 -2.42
C ARG A 114 -13.55 -3.71 -3.44
N TYR A 115 -12.48 -3.03 -3.02
CA TYR A 115 -11.34 -2.76 -3.89
C TYR A 115 -10.64 -4.04 -4.32
N ALA A 116 -10.46 -5.00 -3.41
CA ALA A 116 -9.86 -6.29 -3.71
C ALA A 116 -10.66 -7.08 -4.74
N ASP A 117 -11.99 -7.06 -4.64
CA ASP A 117 -12.88 -7.71 -5.59
C ASP A 117 -12.90 -6.99 -6.95
N GLU A 118 -13.26 -5.71 -6.96
CA GLU A 118 -13.52 -4.95 -8.19
C GLU A 118 -12.26 -4.57 -8.97
N ARG A 119 -11.12 -4.38 -8.29
CA ARG A 119 -9.89 -3.84 -8.91
C ARG A 119 -8.76 -4.84 -8.98
N LEU A 120 -8.69 -5.78 -8.05
CA LEU A 120 -7.60 -6.77 -8.00
C LEU A 120 -8.05 -8.17 -8.39
N GLY A 121 -9.37 -8.45 -8.47
CA GLY A 121 -9.90 -9.77 -8.77
C GLY A 121 -9.56 -10.83 -7.73
N LEU A 122 -9.38 -10.43 -6.46
CA LEU A 122 -8.95 -11.30 -5.37
C LEU A 122 -10.11 -11.79 -4.48
N GLY A 123 -11.29 -11.18 -4.60
CA GLY A 123 -12.39 -11.36 -3.67
C GLY A 123 -12.07 -10.83 -2.25
N PRO A 124 -12.91 -11.18 -1.24
CA PRO A 124 -12.72 -10.74 0.14
C PRO A 124 -11.39 -11.22 0.73
N LEU A 125 -10.69 -10.33 1.43
CA LEU A 125 -9.39 -10.64 2.02
C LEU A 125 -9.47 -10.57 3.54
N ALA A 126 -9.08 -11.64 4.23
CA ALA A 126 -8.94 -11.61 5.70
C ALA A 126 -8.04 -10.45 6.19
N LYS A 127 -7.08 -10.05 5.35
CA LYS A 127 -6.14 -8.94 5.61
C LYS A 127 -6.76 -7.55 5.45
N ALA A 128 -7.96 -7.43 4.89
CA ALA A 128 -8.68 -6.16 4.81
C ALA A 128 -8.93 -5.57 6.22
N THR A 129 -8.99 -6.41 7.25
CA THR A 129 -9.16 -5.98 8.65
C THR A 129 -7.87 -5.42 9.28
N HIS A 130 -6.71 -5.58 8.63
CA HIS A 130 -5.42 -5.12 9.17
C HIS A 130 -5.29 -3.60 9.07
N VAL A 131 -4.57 -3.00 10.02
CA VAL A 131 -4.44 -1.53 10.11
C VAL A 131 -3.81 -0.96 8.84
N GLU A 132 -2.80 -1.63 8.30
CA GLU A 132 -2.02 -1.19 7.15
C GLU A 132 -2.90 -1.06 5.89
N ILE A 133 -3.73 -2.07 5.62
CA ILE A 133 -4.63 -2.07 4.46
C ILE A 133 -5.75 -1.03 4.63
N LYS A 134 -6.32 -0.94 5.82
CA LYS A 134 -7.33 0.09 6.15
C LYS A 134 -6.76 1.49 6.01
N PHE A 135 -5.52 1.71 6.44
CA PHE A 135 -4.86 3.00 6.32
C PHE A 135 -4.56 3.34 4.86
N ALA A 136 -4.16 2.37 4.02
CA ALA A 136 -4.03 2.60 2.59
C ALA A 136 -5.35 3.02 1.92
N MET A 137 -6.46 2.42 2.34
CA MET A 137 -7.82 2.82 1.96
C MET A 137 -8.17 4.24 2.43
N PHE A 138 -7.85 4.57 3.68
CA PHE A 138 -7.98 5.94 4.18
C PHE A 138 -7.18 6.96 3.37
N MET A 139 -5.93 6.63 3.02
CA MET A 139 -5.10 7.48 2.17
C MET A 139 -5.73 7.71 0.79
N ARG A 140 -6.31 6.67 0.17
CA ARG A 140 -7.03 6.81 -1.12
C ARG A 140 -8.21 7.75 -1.01
N GLU A 141 -9.04 7.59 0.02
CA GLU A 141 -10.21 8.42 0.22
C GLU A 141 -9.84 9.89 0.47
N ARG A 142 -8.80 10.13 1.27
CA ARG A 142 -8.37 11.47 1.68
C ARG A 142 -7.36 12.13 0.74
N GLY A 143 -6.91 11.42 -0.29
CA GLY A 143 -5.87 11.91 -1.21
C GLY A 143 -4.49 12.08 -0.55
N LEU A 144 -4.22 11.33 0.52
CA LEU A 144 -2.91 11.33 1.19
C LEU A 144 -1.87 10.57 0.36
N ARG A 145 -0.62 11.01 0.40
CA ARG A 145 0.43 10.55 -0.52
C ARG A 145 1.73 10.15 0.16
N ASP A 146 2.05 10.68 1.33
CA ASP A 146 3.28 10.35 2.04
C ASP A 146 2.99 10.45 3.52
N GLU A 147 2.85 9.30 4.16
CA GLU A 147 2.34 9.22 5.52
C GLU A 147 3.14 8.20 6.33
N THR A 148 3.19 8.41 7.64
CA THR A 148 3.85 7.53 8.60
C THR A 148 2.86 7.07 9.66
N ILE A 149 2.85 5.77 9.96
CA ILE A 149 2.05 5.18 11.04
C ILE A 149 2.92 4.40 12.01
N TYR A 150 2.48 4.36 13.26
CA TYR A 150 3.17 3.68 14.36
C TYR A 150 2.25 2.58 14.88
N LEU A 151 2.71 1.32 14.90
CA LEU A 151 1.91 0.16 15.28
C LEU A 151 2.49 -0.52 16.51
N ASN A 152 1.64 -1.20 17.28
CA ASN A 152 2.05 -2.03 18.41
C ASN A 152 2.32 -3.50 18.03
N ASN A 153 2.35 -3.80 16.73
CA ASN A 153 2.54 -5.15 16.21
C ASN A 153 3.25 -5.11 14.87
N ASP A 154 4.07 -6.12 14.61
CA ASP A 154 4.71 -6.31 13.32
C ASP A 154 3.69 -6.39 12.17
N PRO A 155 3.99 -5.79 11.01
CA PRO A 155 3.30 -6.11 9.78
C PRO A 155 3.37 -7.61 9.51
N CYS A 156 2.23 -8.23 9.18
CA CYS A 156 2.20 -9.68 8.98
C CYS A 156 3.18 -10.12 7.87
N LYS A 157 3.79 -11.30 8.04
CA LYS A 157 4.82 -11.85 7.13
C LYS A 157 4.22 -12.97 6.26
N GLY A 158 4.88 -13.32 5.14
CA GLY A 158 4.51 -14.46 4.28
C GLY A 158 3.81 -14.13 2.95
N PRO A 159 3.42 -15.15 2.14
CA PRO A 159 2.91 -14.95 0.77
C PRO A 159 1.57 -14.23 0.66
N ALA A 160 0.75 -14.24 1.71
CA ALA A 160 -0.52 -13.51 1.80
C ALA A 160 -0.44 -12.33 2.77
N SER A 161 0.75 -11.73 2.92
CA SER A 161 1.00 -10.65 3.87
C SER A 161 0.56 -9.28 3.37
N CYS A 162 0.35 -8.38 4.32
CA CYS A 162 0.33 -6.93 4.08
C CYS A 162 1.57 -6.51 3.28
N ARG A 163 2.77 -7.01 3.59
CA ARG A 163 3.99 -6.67 2.83
C ARG A 163 3.87 -6.92 1.32
N ARG A 164 3.18 -7.99 0.91
CA ARG A 164 2.95 -8.28 -0.52
C ARG A 164 1.87 -7.41 -1.13
N TRP A 165 0.77 -7.24 -0.41
CA TRP A 165 -0.45 -6.67 -0.98
C TRP A 165 -0.58 -5.17 -0.81
N LEU A 166 -0.02 -4.60 0.25
CA LEU A 166 -0.19 -3.21 0.67
C LEU A 166 0.09 -2.21 -0.46
N GLY A 167 1.16 -2.40 -1.24
CA GLY A 167 1.45 -1.53 -2.38
C GLY A 167 0.35 -1.50 -3.46
N SER A 168 -0.46 -2.56 -3.58
CA SER A 168 -1.61 -2.59 -4.51
C SER A 168 -2.81 -1.83 -3.93
N PHE A 169 -2.90 -1.73 -2.61
CA PHE A 169 -3.95 -0.99 -1.90
C PHE A 169 -3.60 0.49 -1.70
N LEU A 170 -2.32 0.87 -1.71
CA LEU A 170 -1.90 2.27 -1.62
C LEU A 170 -2.28 3.06 -2.87
N PRO A 171 -2.60 4.36 -2.77
CA PRO A 171 -2.78 5.22 -3.94
C PRO A 171 -1.54 5.15 -4.85
N PRO A 172 -1.69 5.14 -6.18
CA PRO A 172 -0.54 5.10 -7.09
C PRO A 172 0.47 6.21 -6.79
N GLY A 173 1.75 5.83 -6.64
CA GLY A 173 2.85 6.75 -6.32
C GLY A 173 2.87 7.28 -4.88
N ALA A 174 1.95 6.83 -4.02
CA ALA A 174 1.99 7.18 -2.60
C ALA A 174 3.02 6.32 -1.83
N LYS A 175 3.47 6.83 -0.69
CA LYS A 175 4.38 6.20 0.25
C LYS A 175 3.69 6.06 1.61
N LEU A 176 3.84 4.88 2.22
CA LEU A 176 3.44 4.64 3.60
C LEU A 176 4.62 4.06 4.36
N THR A 177 5.09 4.77 5.38
CA THR A 177 6.15 4.31 6.29
C THR A 177 5.53 3.76 7.57
N ILE A 178 5.97 2.58 7.99
CA ILE A 178 5.45 1.89 9.17
C ILE A 178 6.59 1.67 10.17
N HIS A 179 6.36 2.05 11.43
CA HIS A 179 7.22 1.71 12.57
C HIS A 179 6.49 0.74 13.50
N TRP A 180 7.21 -0.22 14.09
CA TRP A 180 6.65 -1.20 15.03
C TRP A 180 7.68 -1.57 16.12
N PRO A 181 7.31 -2.31 17.18
CA PRO A 181 8.18 -2.49 18.34
C PRO A 181 9.52 -3.16 18.01
N ASP A 182 9.47 -4.26 17.23
CA ASP A 182 10.61 -5.13 16.96
C ASP A 182 11.26 -4.86 15.59
N GLY A 183 11.02 -3.69 15.00
CA GLY A 183 11.62 -3.31 13.71
C GLY A 183 11.02 -2.06 13.06
N GLY A 184 11.36 -1.88 11.79
CA GLY A 184 11.05 -0.66 11.04
C GLY A 184 12.02 0.50 11.36
N PRO A 185 12.01 1.58 10.57
CA PRO A 185 11.01 1.90 9.54
C PRO A 185 11.07 0.98 8.31
N GLU A 186 9.89 0.64 7.77
CA GLU A 186 9.75 0.06 6.43
C GLU A 186 8.75 0.91 5.63
N THR A 187 9.15 1.28 4.42
CA THR A 187 8.34 2.11 3.53
C THR A 187 7.79 1.25 2.39
N PHE A 188 6.50 1.43 2.11
CA PHE A 188 5.78 0.76 1.04
C PHE A 188 5.33 1.78 -0.01
N ASP A 189 5.56 1.45 -1.28
CA ASP A 189 5.16 2.28 -2.42
C ASP A 189 3.86 1.77 -3.06
N GLY A 190 3.00 2.71 -3.41
CA GLY A 190 1.78 2.46 -4.18
C GLY A 190 2.11 2.16 -5.64
N LYS A 191 1.66 1.01 -6.12
CA LYS A 191 1.89 0.55 -7.49
C LYS A 191 1.16 1.45 -8.48
N SER A 192 1.82 1.73 -9.61
CA SER A 192 1.25 2.44 -10.76
C SER A 192 0.32 1.55 -11.57
#